data_AF-A0A8B6EVR5-F1
#
_entry.id   AF-A0A8B6EVR5-F1
#
_cell.length_a   1.000
_cell.length_b   1.000
_cell.length_c   1.000
_cell.angle_alpha   90.00
_cell.angle_beta   90.00
_cell.angle_gamma   90.00
#
_symmetry.space_group_name_H-M   'P 1'
#
loop_
_entity.id
_entity.type
_entity.pdbx_description
1 polymer ?
#
loop_
_entity_poly.entity_id
_entity_poly.type
_entity_poly.pdbx_seq_one_letter_code
_entity_poly.pdbx_strand_id
1 'polypeptide(L)'
;MPSLVLKKMVMGNFDKGLVDPSICDSIDFLVEKLDGLTQAELASRLTLNCMNCYVEPQKIQQIPITIMDVFDDCALSHSVREELYKCYPEAKRAHLKSGGNFPYLSRCDEVDIFIKIHLQPFDNKKYSAKEYVKTEED
;
A
#
# COMPACT_ATOMS: atom_id res chain seq x y z
N MET A 1 19.58 -16.15 -6.36
CA MET A 1 18.62 -16.19 -7.50
C MET A 1 17.21 -15.67 -7.16
N PRO A 2 16.58 -15.90 -5.99
CA PRO A 2 15.27 -15.30 -5.69
C PRO A 2 15.28 -13.76 -5.59
N SER A 3 16.39 -13.17 -5.10
CA SER A 3 16.61 -11.71 -5.08
C SER A 3 16.52 -11.08 -6.48
N LEU A 4 17.11 -11.71 -7.50
CA LEU A 4 17.08 -11.25 -8.89
C LEU A 4 15.67 -11.26 -9.49
N VAL A 5 14.87 -12.28 -9.18
CA VAL A 5 13.48 -12.39 -9.67
C VAL A 5 12.59 -11.35 -8.99
N LEU A 6 12.72 -11.18 -7.67
CA LEU A 6 11.95 -10.18 -6.94
C LEU A 6 12.33 -8.76 -7.36
N LYS A 7 13.64 -8.49 -7.50
CA LYS A 7 14.16 -7.23 -8.04
C LYS A 7 13.64 -6.98 -9.45
N LYS A 8 13.57 -8.00 -10.31
CA LYS A 8 12.98 -7.87 -11.66
C LYS A 8 11.45 -7.73 -11.66
N MET A 9 10.73 -8.33 -10.71
CA MET A 9 9.26 -8.17 -10.59
C MET A 9 8.91 -6.78 -10.10
N VAL A 10 9.70 -6.23 -9.18
CA VAL A 10 9.58 -4.85 -8.70
C VAL A 10 10.03 -3.88 -9.79
N MET A 11 11.19 -4.12 -10.41
CA MET A 11 11.83 -3.19 -11.35
C MET A 11 11.38 -3.28 -12.80
N GLY A 12 10.79 -4.41 -13.21
CA GLY A 12 10.36 -4.65 -14.59
C GLY A 12 9.11 -3.87 -15.00
N ASN A 13 8.39 -3.29 -14.03
CA ASN A 13 7.13 -2.58 -14.22
C ASN A 13 7.27 -1.05 -14.07
N PHE A 14 8.49 -0.50 -14.13
CA PHE A 14 8.69 0.95 -14.11
C PHE A 14 8.86 1.48 -15.53
N ASP A 15 7.92 2.31 -15.98
CA ASP A 15 8.04 3.01 -17.26
C ASP A 15 9.19 4.02 -17.22
N LYS A 16 10.07 3.94 -18.21
CA LYS A 16 11.25 4.80 -18.40
C LYS A 16 10.87 6.17 -19.00
N GLY A 17 9.77 6.76 -18.53
CA GLY A 17 9.31 8.09 -18.95
C GLY A 17 10.03 9.23 -18.22
N LEU A 18 9.53 10.46 -18.37
CA LEU A 18 9.89 11.58 -17.49
C LEU A 18 9.34 11.29 -16.10
N VAL A 19 10.08 10.52 -15.30
CA VAL A 19 9.64 10.09 -13.97
C VAL A 19 9.85 11.24 -12.99
N ASP A 20 8.78 11.58 -12.27
CA ASP A 20 8.76 12.51 -11.15
C ASP A 20 9.91 12.19 -10.16
N PRO A 21 10.70 13.19 -9.70
CA PRO A 21 11.86 12.94 -8.84
C PRO A 21 11.53 12.15 -7.57
N SER A 22 10.39 12.43 -6.92
CA SER A 22 9.99 11.72 -5.71
C SER A 22 9.59 10.27 -5.99
N ILE A 23 9.08 9.97 -7.19
CA ILE A 23 8.83 8.59 -7.62
C ILE A 23 10.16 7.86 -7.86
N CYS A 24 11.15 8.51 -8.49
CA CYS A 24 12.50 7.94 -8.65
C CYS A 24 13.14 7.62 -7.30
N ASP A 25 13.17 8.59 -6.39
CA ASP A 25 13.76 8.43 -5.06
C ASP A 25 13.11 7.28 -4.28
N SER A 26 11.79 7.12 -4.44
CA SER A 26 11.04 6.02 -3.83
C SER A 26 11.45 4.64 -4.38
N ILE A 27 11.71 4.56 -5.69
CA ILE A 27 12.19 3.33 -6.33
C ILE A 27 13.60 3.01 -5.86
N ASP A 28 14.49 3.99 -5.87
CA ASP A 28 15.89 3.81 -5.45
C ASP A 28 15.98 3.38 -3.99
N PHE A 29 15.22 4.04 -3.11
CA PHE A 29 15.09 3.64 -1.71
C PHE A 29 14.62 2.19 -1.57
N LEU A 30 13.58 1.80 -2.32
CA LEU A 30 13.03 0.45 -2.21
C LEU A 30 13.99 -0.62 -2.76
N VAL A 31 14.74 -0.31 -3.82
CA VAL A 31 15.79 -1.18 -4.34
C VAL A 31 16.90 -1.38 -3.30
N GLU A 32 17.33 -0.32 -2.62
CA GLU A 32 18.31 -0.41 -1.52
C GLU A 32 17.77 -1.30 -0.39
N LYS A 33 16.49 -1.13 0.01
CA LYS A 33 15.90 -1.96 1.06
C LYS A 33 15.72 -3.42 0.66
N LEU A 34 15.47 -3.71 -0.62
CA LEU A 34 15.42 -5.09 -1.11
C LEU A 34 16.76 -5.80 -1.00
N ASP A 35 17.87 -5.10 -1.25
CA ASP A 35 19.22 -5.66 -1.14
C ASP A 35 19.59 -5.97 0.33
N GLY A 36 18.90 -5.36 1.30
CA GLY A 36 19.06 -5.63 2.74
C GLY A 36 18.26 -6.83 3.28
N LEU A 37 17.39 -7.46 2.49
CA LEU A 37 16.54 -8.56 2.95
C LEU A 37 17.25 -9.92 2.88
N THR A 38 16.97 -10.77 3.86
CA THR A 38 17.45 -12.16 3.88
C THR A 38 16.76 -13.00 2.80
N GLN A 39 17.39 -14.12 2.42
CA GLN A 39 16.80 -15.06 1.48
C GLN A 39 15.44 -15.59 1.97
N ALA A 40 15.28 -15.83 3.27
CA ALA A 40 14.04 -16.33 3.85
C ALA A 40 12.89 -15.33 3.69
N GLU A 41 13.15 -14.04 3.95
CA GLU A 41 12.18 -12.96 3.76
C GLU A 41 11.80 -12.78 2.29
N LEU A 42 12.80 -12.78 1.40
CA LEU A 42 12.57 -12.69 -0.05
C LEU A 42 11.75 -13.87 -0.57
N ALA A 43 12.09 -15.09 -0.15
CA ALA A 43 11.36 -16.30 -0.53
C ALA A 43 9.91 -16.24 -0.04
N SER A 44 9.69 -15.89 1.22
CA SER A 44 8.34 -15.75 1.81
C SER A 44 7.49 -14.74 1.03
N ARG A 45 8.04 -13.55 0.73
CA ARG A 45 7.33 -12.52 -0.05
C ARG A 45 7.04 -12.98 -1.47
N LEU A 46 7.98 -13.64 -2.14
CA LEU A 46 7.77 -14.19 -3.48
C LEU A 46 6.66 -15.26 -3.47
N THR A 47 6.70 -16.17 -2.49
CA THR A 47 5.66 -17.18 -2.32
C THR A 47 4.29 -16.54 -2.11
N LEU A 48 4.18 -15.52 -1.25
CA LEU A 48 2.92 -14.79 -1.05
C LEU A 48 2.40 -14.10 -2.33
N ASN A 49 3.29 -13.53 -3.14
CA ASN A 49 2.91 -12.88 -4.41
C ASN A 49 2.49 -13.88 -5.50
N CYS A 50 2.98 -15.13 -5.44
CA CYS A 50 2.71 -16.15 -6.45
C CYS A 50 1.64 -17.18 -6.04
N MET A 51 1.18 -17.15 -4.78
CA MET A 51 0.11 -18.02 -4.31
C MET A 51 -1.25 -17.36 -4.52
N ASN A 52 -2.10 -18.01 -5.31
CA ASN A 52 -3.49 -17.61 -5.42
C ASN A 52 -4.22 -17.91 -4.11
N CYS A 53 -4.95 -16.94 -3.58
CA CYS A 53 -5.81 -17.12 -2.40
C CYS A 53 -7.18 -16.51 -2.68
N TYR A 54 -8.22 -17.16 -2.16
CA TYR A 54 -9.56 -16.63 -2.21
C TYR A 54 -9.74 -15.60 -1.10
N VAL A 55 -10.20 -14.41 -1.47
CA VAL A 55 -10.62 -13.38 -0.51
C VAL A 55 -12.09 -13.59 -0.15
N GLU A 56 -12.45 -13.35 1.10
CA GLU A 56 -13.83 -13.45 1.60
C GLU A 56 -14.34 -12.06 2.02
N PRO A 57 -14.73 -11.18 1.08
CA PRO A 57 -15.12 -9.81 1.42
C PRO A 57 -16.30 -9.75 2.40
N GLN A 58 -17.19 -10.75 2.36
CA GLN A 58 -18.33 -10.87 3.27
C GLN A 58 -17.94 -10.85 4.76
N LYS A 59 -16.73 -11.31 5.12
CA LYS A 59 -16.28 -11.35 6.52
C LYS A 59 -15.97 -9.97 7.09
N ILE A 60 -15.73 -8.97 6.23
CA ILE A 60 -15.29 -7.63 6.65
C ILE A 60 -16.20 -6.50 6.16
N GLN A 61 -17.39 -6.83 5.64
CA GLN A 61 -18.36 -5.84 5.13
C GLN A 61 -18.76 -4.75 6.13
N GLN A 62 -18.74 -5.06 7.42
CA GLN A 62 -19.12 -4.12 8.48
C GLN A 62 -17.94 -3.26 8.98
N ILE A 63 -16.73 -3.51 8.48
CA ILE A 63 -15.54 -2.78 8.86
C ILE A 63 -15.39 -1.61 7.88
N PRO A 64 -15.15 -0.38 8.36
CA PRO A 64 -14.81 0.73 7.47
C PRO A 64 -13.55 0.42 6.68
N ILE A 65 -13.62 0.46 5.35
CA ILE A 65 -12.50 0.21 4.44
C ILE A 65 -12.19 1.49 3.67
N THR A 66 -10.91 1.77 3.45
CA THR A 66 -10.46 2.83 2.54
C THR A 66 -9.44 2.25 1.59
N ILE A 67 -9.73 2.33 0.30
CA ILE A 67 -8.82 1.93 -0.77
C ILE A 67 -8.10 3.19 -1.24
N MET A 68 -6.79 3.22 -1.04
CA MET A 68 -5.90 4.24 -1.59
C MET A 68 -5.35 3.74 -2.92
N ASP A 69 -5.59 4.50 -4.00
CA ASP A 69 -5.23 4.12 -5.36
C ASP A 69 -4.57 5.30 -6.10
N VAL A 70 -3.77 5.01 -7.12
CA VAL A 70 -3.08 6.01 -7.94
C VAL A 70 -3.59 5.92 -9.37
N PHE A 71 -3.73 7.06 -10.04
CA PHE A 71 -4.19 7.09 -11.44
C PHE A 71 -3.12 6.76 -12.49
N ASP A 72 -1.84 6.72 -12.10
CA ASP A 72 -0.73 6.38 -13.00
C ASP A 72 -0.81 4.93 -13.51
N ASP A 73 -0.16 4.65 -14.63
CA ASP A 73 0.15 3.27 -15.03
C ASP A 73 1.08 2.66 -13.97
N CYS A 74 0.53 1.78 -13.15
CA CYS A 74 1.21 1.13 -12.05
C CYS A 74 1.31 -0.38 -12.28
N ALA A 75 2.12 -1.06 -11.47
CA ALA A 75 2.41 -2.49 -11.56
C ALA A 75 1.18 -3.40 -11.37
N LEU A 76 0.08 -2.87 -10.82
CA LEU A 76 -1.17 -3.60 -10.70
C LEU A 76 -1.95 -3.54 -12.01
N SER A 77 -2.37 -4.71 -12.51
CA SER A 77 -3.19 -4.75 -13.72
C SER A 77 -4.56 -4.13 -13.48
N HIS A 78 -5.12 -3.52 -14.53
CA HIS A 78 -6.47 -2.96 -14.50
C HIS A 78 -7.53 -3.96 -14.02
N SER A 79 -7.38 -5.23 -14.37
CA SER A 79 -8.30 -6.31 -13.97
C SER A 79 -8.33 -6.51 -12.46
N VAL A 80 -7.16 -6.51 -11.80
CA VAL A 80 -7.07 -6.69 -10.34
C VAL A 80 -7.69 -5.50 -9.63
N ARG A 81 -7.47 -4.28 -10.14
CA ARG A 81 -8.09 -3.07 -9.60
C ARG A 81 -9.62 -3.12 -9.68
N GLU A 82 -10.18 -3.54 -10.81
CA GLU A 82 -11.63 -3.70 -10.95
C GLU A 82 -12.20 -4.75 -10.00
N GLU A 83 -11.54 -5.89 -9.87
CA GLU A 83 -11.96 -6.94 -8.94
C GLU A 83 -11.93 -6.46 -7.49
N LEU A 84 -10.89 -5.73 -7.09
CA LEU A 84 -10.80 -5.11 -5.77
C LEU A 84 -12.00 -4.20 -5.48
N TYR A 85 -12.37 -3.35 -6.45
CA TYR A 85 -13.53 -2.47 -6.32
C TYR A 85 -14.87 -3.22 -6.29
N LYS A 86 -14.97 -4.37 -6.96
CA LYS A 86 -16.16 -5.24 -6.89
C LYS A 86 -16.25 -5.97 -5.54
N CYS A 87 -15.12 -6.38 -4.98
CA CYS A 87 -15.06 -7.01 -3.66
C CYS A 87 -15.47 -6.06 -2.54
N TYR A 88 -15.14 -4.77 -2.65
CA TYR A 88 -15.38 -3.77 -1.60
C TYR A 88 -16.15 -2.55 -2.13
N PRO A 89 -17.45 -2.69 -2.46
CA PRO A 89 -18.24 -1.62 -3.07
C PRO A 89 -18.43 -0.41 -2.16
N GLU A 90 -18.56 -0.64 -0.85
CA GLU A 90 -18.78 0.40 0.17
C GLU A 90 -17.49 1.05 0.69
N ALA A 91 -16.32 0.64 0.16
CA ALA A 91 -15.05 1.21 0.58
C ALA A 91 -14.94 2.68 0.12
N LYS A 92 -14.44 3.54 1.00
CA LYS A 92 -14.06 4.89 0.63
C LYS A 92 -12.88 4.82 -0.34
N ARG A 93 -12.90 5.64 -1.38
CA ARG A 93 -11.81 5.68 -2.37
C ARG A 93 -11.02 6.96 -2.23
N ALA A 94 -9.74 6.81 -1.93
CA ALA A 94 -8.78 7.88 -1.82
C ALA A 94 -7.85 7.80 -3.03
N HIS A 95 -8.09 8.64 -4.03
CA HIS A 95 -7.30 8.62 -5.25
C HIS A 95 -6.21 9.68 -5.23
N LEU A 96 -4.99 9.28 -5.52
CA LEU A 96 -3.85 10.14 -5.75
C LEU A 96 -3.70 10.37 -7.26
N LYS A 97 -3.39 11.61 -7.64
CA LYS A 97 -3.22 11.97 -9.06
C LYS A 97 -2.02 11.26 -9.67
N SER A 98 -0.92 11.18 -8.92
CA SER A 98 0.28 10.42 -9.27
C SER A 98 1.01 9.96 -8.01
N GLY A 99 1.88 8.98 -8.14
CA GLY A 99 2.62 8.37 -7.03
C GLY A 99 3.38 7.08 -7.40
N GLY A 100 3.23 6.58 -8.63
CA GLY A 100 3.88 5.35 -9.09
C GLY A 100 3.52 4.13 -8.25
N ASN A 101 4.43 3.16 -8.16
CA ASN A 101 4.17 1.88 -7.45
C ASN A 101 4.23 1.99 -5.92
N PHE A 102 4.80 3.07 -5.39
CA PHE A 102 4.98 3.27 -3.95
C PHE A 102 4.48 4.64 -3.51
N PRO A 103 3.16 4.91 -3.62
CA PRO A 103 2.58 6.21 -3.26
C PRO A 103 2.84 6.63 -1.81
N TYR A 104 3.01 5.66 -0.91
CA TYR A 104 3.35 5.92 0.50
C TYR A 104 4.77 6.46 0.71
N LEU A 105 5.66 6.32 -0.28
CA LEU A 105 7.00 6.93 -0.27
C LEU A 105 7.02 8.22 -1.09
N SER A 106 6.43 8.20 -2.29
CA SER A 106 6.52 9.31 -3.24
C SER A 106 5.55 10.46 -2.94
N ARG A 107 4.47 10.18 -2.21
CA ARG A 107 3.39 11.11 -1.83
C ARG A 107 2.97 10.90 -0.37
N CYS A 108 3.95 10.78 0.52
CA CYS A 108 3.73 10.52 1.93
C CYS A 108 2.73 11.52 2.58
N ASP A 109 2.82 12.81 2.24
CA ASP A 109 1.91 13.83 2.77
C ASP A 109 0.43 13.57 2.42
N GLU A 110 0.14 13.15 1.18
CA GLU A 110 -1.22 12.84 0.73
C GLU A 110 -1.73 11.55 1.38
N VAL A 111 -0.88 10.52 1.42
CA VAL A 111 -1.21 9.23 2.06
C VAL A 111 -1.49 9.41 3.56
N ASP A 112 -0.67 10.21 4.25
CA ASP A 112 -0.86 10.54 5.67
C ASP A 112 -2.19 11.23 5.93
N ILE A 113 -2.61 12.14 5.05
CA ILE A 113 -3.93 12.78 5.14
C ILE A 113 -5.05 11.75 5.01
N PHE A 114 -4.97 10.84 4.04
CA PHE A 114 -6.00 9.80 3.87
C PHE A 114 -6.06 8.85 5.06
N ILE A 115 -4.91 8.48 5.64
CA ILE A 115 -4.85 7.68 6.86
C ILE A 115 -5.51 8.45 8.02
N LYS A 116 -5.17 9.73 8.21
CA LYS A 116 -5.79 10.57 9.27
C LYS A 116 -7.30 10.68 9.10
N ILE A 117 -7.80 10.90 7.88
CA ILE A 117 -9.23 10.95 7.57
C ILE A 117 -9.90 9.59 7.85
N HIS A 118 -9.23 8.48 7.53
CA HIS A 118 -9.74 7.14 7.82
C HIS A 118 -9.84 6.88 9.33
N LEU A 119 -8.85 7.34 10.10
CA LEU A 119 -8.77 7.13 11.55
C LEU A 119 -9.67 8.09 12.36
N GLN A 120 -9.99 9.28 11.83
CA GLN A 120 -10.78 10.29 12.50
C GLN A 120 -12.10 9.79 13.12
N PRO A 121 -12.91 8.93 12.45
CA PRO A 121 -14.15 8.40 13.02
C PRO A 121 -13.95 7.53 14.27
N PHE A 122 -12.73 7.04 14.51
CA PHE A 122 -12.38 6.16 15.63
C PHE A 122 -11.76 6.92 16.80
N ASP A 123 -11.41 8.19 16.62
CA ASP A 123 -10.78 9.01 17.66
C ASP A 123 -11.68 9.10 18.90
N ASN A 124 -11.10 8.88 20.08
CA ASN A 124 -11.79 8.81 21.38
C ASN A 124 -12.94 7.78 21.46
N LYS A 125 -12.94 6.75 20.61
CA LYS A 125 -13.90 5.62 20.67
C LYS A 125 -13.20 4.33 21.08
N LYS A 126 -14.00 3.27 21.24
CA LYS A 126 -13.55 1.91 21.59
C LYS A 126 -12.36 1.40 20.75
N TYR A 127 -12.31 1.79 19.48
CA TYR A 127 -11.29 1.35 18.52
C TYR A 127 -10.31 2.47 18.15
N SER A 128 -10.12 3.45 19.04
CA SER A 128 -9.12 4.50 18.85
C SER A 128 -7.73 3.89 18.70
N ALA A 129 -6.98 4.37 17.71
CA ALA A 129 -5.58 3.99 17.51
C ALA A 129 -4.62 4.70 18.50
N LYS A 130 -5.10 5.74 19.21
CA LYS A 130 -4.31 6.44 20.22
C LYS A 130 -4.37 5.67 21.53
N GLU A 131 -3.21 5.41 22.12
CA GLU A 131 -3.13 4.96 23.51
C GLU A 131 -3.53 6.12 24.43
N TYR A 132 -4.41 5.86 25.40
CA TYR A 132 -4.69 6.84 26.43
C TYR A 132 -3.47 6.94 27.34
N VAL A 133 -2.67 7.99 27.14
CA VAL A 133 -1.75 8.43 28.18
C VAL A 133 -2.62 8.91 29.34
N LYS A 134 -2.65 8.14 30.43
CA LYS A 134 -3.13 8.69 31.71
C LYS A 134 -2.16 9.82 32.05
N THR A 135 -2.58 11.05 31.86
CA THR A 135 -1.97 12.17 32.59
C THR A 135 -2.28 11.93 34.05
N GLU A 136 -1.28 11.49 34.81
CA GLU A 136 -1.25 11.62 36.26
C GLU A 136 -1.18 13.12 36.56
N GLU A 137 -2.33 13.78 36.61
CA GLU A 137 -2.50 15.03 37.34
C GLU A 137 -3.64 14.80 38.33
N ASP A 138 -3.23 14.63 39.60
CA ASP A 138 -4.05 14.71 40.82
C ASP A 138 -4.68 16.10 40.98
#